data_AF-X1EM85-F1
#
_entry.id   AF-X1EM85-F1
#
_cell.length_a   1.000
_cell.length_b   1.000
_cell.length_c   1.000
_cell.angle_alpha   90.00
_cell.angle_beta   90.00
_cell.angle_gamma   90.00
#
_symmetry.space_group_name_H-M   'P 1'
#
loop_
_entity.id
_entity.type
_entity.pdbx_description
1 polymer ?
#
loop_
_entity_poly.entity_id
_entity_poly.type
_entity_poly.pdbx_seq_one_letter_code
_entity_poly.pdbx_strand_id
1 'polypeptide(L)'
;MSEGLFLEIASMETVEPVVRDFILFCIQRQGKEWPSLYDEMCWVAGRRLFRGLSYTDLRKLGLSFSLTNIEDTIRMVDTVVAQSRIATA
;
A
#
# COMPACT_ATOMS: atom_id res chain seq x y z
N MET A 1 -0.87 22.35 -29.04
CA MET A 1 -1.95 21.37 -28.75
C MET A 1 -1.37 20.38 -27.77
N SER A 2 -1.87 20.42 -26.55
CA SER A 2 -1.24 19.95 -25.31
C SER A 2 -1.51 18.48 -25.00
N GLU A 3 -1.44 17.61 -26.02
CA GLU A 3 -1.85 16.20 -25.89
C GLU A 3 -0.74 15.28 -25.36
N GLY A 4 0.51 15.75 -25.30
CA GLY A 4 1.66 14.96 -24.84
C GLY A 4 1.86 14.88 -23.32
N LEU A 5 1.29 15.81 -22.55
CA LEU A 5 1.47 15.84 -21.08
C LEU A 5 0.47 14.96 -20.33
N PHE A 6 -0.58 14.48 -21.02
CA PHE A 6 -1.68 13.74 -20.38
C PHE A 6 -1.38 12.24 -20.20
N LEU A 7 -0.48 11.67 -21.03
CA LEU A 7 -0.14 10.24 -20.94
C LEU A 7 1.05 9.93 -20.01
N GLU A 8 1.93 10.89 -19.72
CA GLU A 8 3.10 10.67 -18.85
C GLU A 8 2.74 10.68 -17.34
N ILE A 9 1.53 11.16 -17.01
CA ILE A 9 0.96 11.05 -15.65
C ILE A 9 0.23 9.70 -15.46
N ALA A 10 -0.06 8.98 -16.55
CA ALA A 10 -0.81 7.72 -16.52
C ALA A 10 -0.01 6.51 -16.00
N SER A 11 1.25 6.71 -15.60
CA SER A 11 2.05 5.70 -14.90
C SER A 11 2.46 6.14 -13.49
N MET A 12 1.70 7.04 -12.86
CA MET A 12 1.53 6.92 -11.41
C MET A 12 0.76 5.62 -11.19
N GLU A 13 1.48 4.54 -10.87
CA GLU A 13 0.90 3.26 -10.47
C GLU A 13 -0.08 3.53 -9.33
N THR A 14 -1.36 3.70 -9.66
CA THR A 14 -2.37 4.05 -8.67
C THR A 14 -2.58 2.81 -7.83
N VAL A 15 -1.98 2.80 -6.64
CA VAL A 15 -2.18 1.75 -5.66
C VAL A 15 -3.69 1.58 -5.46
N GLU A 16 -4.17 0.35 -5.61
CA GLU A 16 -5.58 0.03 -5.42
C GLU A 16 -6.09 0.68 -4.13
N PRO A 17 -7.22 1.41 -4.15
CA PRO A 17 -7.64 2.24 -3.02
C PRO A 17 -7.84 1.41 -1.74
N VAL A 18 -8.27 0.15 -1.89
CA VAL A 18 -8.41 -0.79 -0.77
C VAL A 18 -7.05 -1.16 -0.16
N VAL A 19 -6.01 -1.33 -0.99
CA VAL A 19 -4.64 -1.62 -0.53
C VAL A 19 -4.04 -0.39 0.15
N ARG A 20 -4.25 0.79 -0.43
CA ARG A 20 -3.84 2.06 0.19
C ARG A 20 -4.47 2.21 1.58
N ASP A 21 -5.78 2.03 1.69
CA ASP A 21 -6.50 2.13 2.97
C ASP A 21 -5.99 1.09 3.98
N PHE A 22 -5.69 -0.13 3.53
CA PHE A 22 -5.10 -1.19 4.36
C PHE A 22 -3.73 -0.79 4.93
N ILE A 23 -2.85 -0.26 4.09
CA ILE A 23 -1.51 0.20 4.49
C ILE A 23 -1.63 1.33 5.51
N LEU A 24 -2.47 2.33 5.25
CA LEU A 24 -2.71 3.44 6.18
C LEU A 24 -3.29 2.96 7.51
N PHE A 25 -4.20 1.98 7.49
CA PHE A 25 -4.73 1.36 8.70
C PHE A 25 -3.63 0.71 9.55
N CYS A 26 -2.70 -0.02 8.93
CA CYS A 26 -1.57 -0.64 9.63
C CYS A 26 -0.60 0.41 10.20
N ILE A 27 -0.30 1.45 9.41
CA ILE A 27 0.55 2.58 9.85
C ILE A 27 -0.06 3.30 11.04
N GLN A 28 -1.37 3.51 11.06
CA GLN A 28 -2.06 4.17 12.17
C GLN A 28 -1.99 3.37 13.48
N ARG A 29 -1.83 2.04 13.40
CA ARG A 29 -1.77 1.13 14.56
C ARG A 29 -0.36 0.97 15.12
N GLN A 30 0.63 0.77 14.25
CA GLN A 30 1.99 0.40 14.65
C GLN A 30 3.05 1.44 14.27
N GLY A 31 2.73 2.36 13.36
CA GLY A 31 3.68 3.28 12.76
C GLY A 31 4.20 2.79 11.41
N LYS A 32 5.00 3.63 10.75
CA LYS A 32 5.50 3.40 9.38
C LYS A 32 6.87 2.71 9.30
N GLU A 33 7.48 2.43 10.45
CA GLU A 33 8.86 1.96 10.52
C GLU A 33 8.95 0.47 10.15
N TRP A 34 9.94 0.14 9.32
CA TRP A 34 10.28 -1.24 8.98
C TRP A 34 11.27 -1.80 10.02
N PRO A 35 11.20 -3.10 10.39
CA PRO A 35 10.28 -4.14 9.89
C PRO A 35 8.92 -4.19 10.59
N SER A 36 8.69 -3.42 11.65
CA SER A 36 7.47 -3.49 12.48
C SER A 36 6.18 -3.32 11.68
N LEU A 37 6.16 -2.45 10.67
CA LEU A 37 5.01 -2.29 9.78
C LEU A 37 4.71 -3.57 8.99
N TYR A 38 5.74 -4.28 8.52
CA TYR A 38 5.58 -5.55 7.81
C TYR A 38 4.88 -6.59 8.68
N ASP A 39 5.35 -6.74 9.91
CA ASP A 39 4.80 -7.68 10.88
C ASP A 39 3.34 -7.32 11.20
N GLU A 40 3.01 -6.04 11.36
CA GLU A 40 1.64 -5.59 11.58
C GLU A 40 0.76 -5.89 10.36
N MET A 41 1.22 -5.61 9.13
CA MET A 41 0.47 -5.94 7.92
C MET A 41 0.20 -7.46 7.84
N CYS A 42 1.18 -8.29 8.18
CA CYS A 42 1.01 -9.74 8.24
C CYS A 42 0.00 -10.14 9.33
N TRP A 43 0.11 -9.54 10.52
CA TRP A 43 -0.78 -9.83 11.64
C TRP A 43 -2.24 -9.45 11.33
N VAL A 44 -2.47 -8.26 10.74
CA VAL A 44 -3.80 -7.78 10.32
C VAL A 44 -4.38 -8.67 9.23
N ALA A 45 -3.60 -9.01 8.20
CA ALA A 45 -4.06 -9.87 7.10
C ALA A 45 -4.32 -11.32 7.54
N GLY A 46 -3.46 -11.87 8.42
CA GLY A 46 -3.62 -13.22 8.95
C GLY A 46 -4.84 -13.38 9.84
N ARG A 47 -5.22 -12.31 10.56
CA ARG A 47 -6.41 -12.28 11.42
C ARG A 47 -7.62 -11.63 10.76
N ARG A 48 -7.52 -11.22 9.49
CA ARG A 48 -8.59 -10.59 8.71
C ARG A 48 -9.20 -9.35 9.37
N LEU A 49 -8.37 -8.56 10.06
CA LEU A 49 -8.84 -7.46 10.91
C LEU A 49 -9.21 -6.20 10.10
N PHE A 50 -8.74 -6.09 8.86
CA PHE A 50 -9.14 -5.02 7.97
C PHE A 50 -10.18 -5.52 6.96
N ARG A 51 -11.45 -5.11 7.16
CA ARG A 51 -12.60 -5.44 6.29
C ARG A 51 -12.78 -6.96 6.01
N GLY A 52 -12.24 -7.83 6.86
CA GLY A 52 -12.27 -9.28 6.64
C GLY A 52 -11.27 -9.80 5.60
N LEU A 53 -10.37 -8.96 5.06
CA LEU A 53 -9.44 -9.32 3.99
C LEU A 53 -8.28 -10.18 4.49
N SER A 54 -8.01 -11.26 3.76
CA SER A 54 -6.87 -12.14 4.01
C SER A 54 -5.69 -11.84 3.09
N TYR A 55 -4.55 -12.51 3.32
CA TYR A 55 -3.39 -12.48 2.43
C TYR A 55 -3.74 -12.71 0.96
N THR A 56 -4.62 -13.68 0.67
CA THR A 56 -5.00 -14.02 -0.70
C THR A 56 -5.82 -12.91 -1.35
N ASP A 57 -6.67 -12.22 -0.58
CA ASP A 57 -7.50 -11.14 -1.09
C ASP A 57 -6.64 -9.90 -1.39
N LEU A 58 -5.75 -9.55 -0.46
CA LEU A 58 -4.80 -8.45 -0.64
C LEU A 58 -3.83 -8.70 -1.80
N ARG A 59 -3.38 -9.95 -2.00
CA ARG A 59 -2.55 -10.33 -3.15
C ARG A 59 -3.28 -10.14 -4.48
N LYS A 60 -4.58 -10.46 -4.57
CA LYS A 60 -5.38 -10.22 -5.79
C LYS A 60 -5.52 -8.73 -6.11
N LEU A 61 -5.45 -7.89 -5.09
CA LEU A 61 -5.48 -6.44 -5.20
C LEU A 61 -4.08 -5.81 -5.40
N GLY A 62 -3.04 -6.64 -5.54
CA GLY A 62 -1.68 -6.18 -5.85
C GLY A 62 -0.72 -6.12 -4.66
N LEU A 63 -1.17 -6.34 -3.41
CA LEU A 63 -0.28 -6.34 -2.24
C LEU A 63 0.31 -7.73 -1.97
N SER A 64 1.61 -7.88 -2.24
CA SER A 64 2.34 -9.12 -1.97
C SER A 64 3.02 -9.09 -0.59
N PHE A 65 2.90 -10.20 0.12
CA PHE A 65 3.61 -10.49 1.38
C PHE A 65 4.79 -11.46 1.18
N SER A 66 5.24 -11.62 -0.06
CA SER A 66 6.40 -12.47 -0.35
C SER A 66 7.69 -11.70 -0.07
N LEU A 67 8.60 -12.31 0.70
CA LEU A 67 9.92 -11.74 0.97
C LEU A 67 10.80 -11.62 -0.28
N THR A 68 10.55 -12.42 -1.32
CA THR A 68 11.34 -12.41 -2.56
C THR A 68 11.28 -11.07 -3.29
N ASN A 69 10.12 -10.39 -3.25
CA ASN A 69 9.91 -9.09 -3.90
C ASN A 69 9.48 -8.04 -2.86
N ILE A 70 10.06 -8.10 -1.65
CA ILE A 70 9.68 -7.19 -0.56
C ILE A 70 9.98 -5.72 -0.89
N GLU A 71 11.00 -5.46 -1.72
CA GLU A 71 11.38 -4.12 -2.17
C GLU A 71 10.23 -3.43 -2.94
N ASP A 72 9.47 -4.16 -3.75
CA ASP A 72 8.28 -3.61 -4.43
C ASP A 72 7.18 -3.23 -3.43
N THR A 73 6.97 -4.06 -2.40
CA THR A 73 6.02 -3.76 -1.33
C THR A 73 6.46 -2.52 -0.53
N ILE A 74 7.76 -2.38 -0.24
CA ILE A 74 8.30 -1.19 0.43
C ILE A 74 8.06 0.06 -0.45
N ARG A 75 8.37 0.00 -1.74
CA ARG A 75 8.13 1.12 -2.68
C ARG A 75 6.65 1.53 -2.74
N MET A 76 5.75 0.55 -2.73
CA MET A 76 4.30 0.79 -2.71
C MET A 76 3.88 1.51 -1.42
N VAL A 77 4.36 1.05 -0.26
CA VAL A 77 4.09 1.69 1.04
C VAL A 77 4.62 3.12 1.06
N ASP A 78 5.86 3.36 0.61
CA ASP A 78 6.42 4.71 0.55
C ASP A 78 5.60 5.65 -0.35
N THR A 79 5.12 5.13 -1.48
CA THR A 79 4.21 5.87 -2.38
C THR A 79 2.92 6.25 -1.67
N VAL A 80 2.30 5.31 -0.95
CA VAL A 80 1.08 5.56 -0.16
C VAL A 80 1.32 6.61 0.93
N VAL A 81 2.44 6.52 1.64
CA VAL A 81 2.80 7.49 2.69
C VAL A 81 3.05 8.88 2.12
N ALA A 82 3.74 8.98 0.99
CA ALA A 82 3.98 10.25 0.30
C ALA A 82 2.66 10.89 -0.17
N GLN A 83 1.78 10.10 -0.78
CA GLN A 83 0.46 10.57 -1.26
C GLN A 83 -0.46 10.99 -0.11
N SER A 84 -0.48 10.26 1.01
CA SER A 84 -1.31 10.59 2.16
C SER A 84 -0.92 11.90 2.84
N ARG A 85 0.36 12.31 2.77
CA ARG A 85 0.83 13.58 3.35
C ARG A 85 0.41 14.79 2.53
N ILE A 86 0.20 14.62 1.23
CA ILE A 86 -0.20 15.71 0.31
C ILE A 86 -1.69 16.05 0.46
N ALA A 87 -2.52 15.11 0.92
CA ALA A 87 -3.96 15.32 1.10
C ALA A 87 -4.35 16.13 2.36
N THR A 88 -3.38 16.52 3.20
CA THR A 88 -3.62 17.23 4.47
C THR A 88 -3.08 18.68 4.45
N ALA A 89 -2.84 19.27 3.27
CA ALA A 89 -2.40 20.66 3.12
C ALA A 89 -3.52 21.57 2.59
#